data_AF-A0A966T0X7-F1
#
_entry.id   AF-A0A966T0X7-F1
#
_cell.length_a   1.000
_cell.length_b   1.000
_cell.length_c   1.000
_cell.angle_alpha   90.00
_cell.angle_beta   90.00
_cell.angle_gamma   90.00
#
_symmetry.space_group_name_H-M   'P 1'
#
loop_
_entity.id
_entity.type
_entity.pdbx_description
1 polymer ?
#
loop_
_entity_poly.entity_id
_entity_poly.type
_entity_poly.pdbx_seq_one_letter_code
_entity_poly.pdbx_strand_id
1 'polypeptide(L)'
;MVIHLGTNSTTSTAVLDEIMTSLADVPLVLFLTVHVPSEPRQSINNRLINALPERYANVKVLDWYSIAGQYPEYLYSDKTHLRPAGANFYADIIMQAVGRL
;
A
#
# COMPACT_ATOMS: atom_id res chain seq x y z
N MET A 1 -7.43 3.00 9.77
CA MET A 1 -7.30 3.73 8.48
C MET A 1 -6.54 2.83 7.51
N VAL A 2 -6.94 2.78 6.23
CA VAL A 2 -6.21 2.06 5.18
C VAL A 2 -5.79 3.09 4.14
N ILE A 3 -4.50 3.12 3.79
CA ILE A 3 -3.91 4.06 2.84
C ILE A 3 -3.25 3.28 1.72
N HIS A 4 -3.80 3.42 0.53
CA HIS A 4 -3.23 2.91 -0.71
C HIS A 4 -3.15 4.05 -1.73
N LEU A 5 -2.19 4.94 -1.51
CA LEU A 5 -1.87 6.06 -2.38
C LEU A 5 -0.44 5.89 -2.90
N GLY A 6 -0.17 6.42 -4.10
CA GLY A 6 1.16 6.39 -4.71
C GLY A 6 1.25 5.67 -6.06
N THR A 7 0.20 4.97 -6.50
CA THR A 7 0.18 4.33 -7.84
C THR A 7 0.32 5.38 -8.95
N ASN A 8 -0.35 6.53 -8.79
CA ASN A 8 -0.45 7.58 -9.80
C ASN A 8 0.46 8.79 -9.54
N SER A 9 1.22 8.82 -8.43
CA SER A 9 2.08 9.97 -8.09
C SER A 9 3.22 9.55 -7.16
N THR A 10 4.36 10.24 -7.26
CA THR A 10 5.46 10.07 -6.31
C THR A 10 5.13 10.80 -5.00
N THR A 11 5.31 10.14 -3.86
CA THR A 11 5.16 10.76 -2.54
C THR A 11 6.50 11.26 -2.00
N SER A 12 6.48 11.94 -0.86
CA SER A 12 7.66 12.38 -0.13
C SER A 12 7.49 12.09 1.36
N THR A 13 8.61 12.10 2.09
CA THR A 13 8.58 11.98 3.56
C THR A 13 7.70 13.06 4.19
N ALA A 14 7.77 14.30 3.71
CA ALA A 14 6.96 15.40 4.25
C ALA A 14 5.45 15.16 4.09
N VAL A 15 5.01 14.64 2.93
CA VAL A 15 3.60 14.29 2.70
C VAL A 15 3.16 13.15 3.63
N LEU A 16 3.99 12.12 3.77
CA LEU A 16 3.68 11.00 4.67
C LEU A 16 3.61 11.45 6.14
N ASP A 17 4.49 12.37 6.54
CA ASP A 17 4.49 12.93 7.89
C ASP A 17 3.22 13.76 8.16
N GLU A 18 2.79 14.59 7.21
CA GLU A 18 1.55 15.37 7.30
C GLU A 18 0.31 14.46 7.43
N ILE A 19 0.27 13.38 6.64
CA ILE A 19 -0.77 12.35 6.75
C ILE A 19 -0.75 11.75 8.16
N MET A 20 0.43 11.36 8.67
CA MET A 20 0.53 10.71 9.97
C MET A 20 0.23 11.64 11.14
N THR A 21 0.56 12.92 11.04
CA THR A 21 0.14 13.95 12.01
C THR A 21 -1.38 14.01 12.10
N SER A 22 -2.08 13.97 10.96
CA SER A 22 -3.54 14.00 10.92
C SER A 22 -4.19 12.71 11.46
N LEU A 23 -3.42 11.64 11.60
CA LEU A 23 -3.88 10.31 12.03
C LEU A 23 -3.30 9.90 13.39
N ALA A 24 -2.81 10.86 14.18
CA ALA A 24 -2.18 10.59 15.47
C ALA A 24 -3.07 9.77 16.43
N ASP A 25 -4.38 10.02 16.43
CA ASP A 25 -5.34 9.33 17.30
C ASP A 25 -5.93 8.05 16.68
N VAL A 26 -5.49 7.67 15.47
CA VAL A 26 -5.98 6.44 14.82
C VAL A 26 -5.20 5.24 15.37
N PRO A 27 -5.86 4.23 15.96
CA PRO A 27 -5.16 3.10 16.60
C PRO A 27 -4.34 2.24 15.63
N LEU A 28 -4.75 2.19 14.36
CA LEU A 28 -4.08 1.44 13.30
C LEU A 28 -4.18 2.19 11.96
N VAL A 29 -3.02 2.51 11.37
CA VAL A 29 -2.89 2.98 9.99
C VAL A 29 -2.18 1.90 9.18
N LEU A 30 -2.92 1.27 8.27
CA LEU A 30 -2.38 0.27 7.35
C LEU A 30 -1.98 0.97 6.04
N PHE A 31 -0.68 1.02 5.74
CA PHE A 31 -0.18 1.44 4.43
C PHE A 31 0.02 0.23 3.53
N LEU A 32 -0.24 0.41 2.24
CA LEU A 32 0.06 -0.59 1.22
C LEU A 32 1.19 -0.11 0.32
N THR A 33 2.20 -0.96 0.10
CA THR A 33 3.17 -0.74 -0.98
C THR A 33 2.47 -0.77 -2.34
N VAL A 34 3.00 -0.08 -3.34
CA VAL A 34 2.40 0.00 -4.68
C VAL A 34 3.06 -0.98 -5.65
N HIS A 35 2.27 -1.49 -6.60
CA HIS A 35 2.74 -2.30 -7.72
C HIS A 35 2.40 -1.61 -9.04
N VAL A 36 3.38 -0.91 -9.60
CA VAL A 36 3.31 -0.15 -10.86
C VAL A 36 4.67 -0.28 -11.59
N PRO A 37 4.97 -1.48 -12.13
CA PRO A 37 6.32 -1.86 -12.53
C PRO A 37 6.89 -1.05 -13.70
N SER A 38 6.02 -0.40 -14.49
CA SER A 38 6.44 0.48 -15.59
C SER A 38 6.93 1.85 -15.14
N GLU A 39 6.97 2.14 -13.83
CA GLU A 39 7.13 3.50 -13.31
C GLU A 39 8.18 3.61 -12.19
N PRO A 40 9.16 4.53 -12.28
CA PRO A 40 10.19 4.72 -11.27
C PRO A 40 9.65 5.03 -9.87
N ARG A 41 8.46 5.65 -9.80
CA ARG A 41 7.80 6.01 -8.53
C ARG A 41 7.50 4.80 -7.65
N GLN A 42 7.37 3.60 -8.21
CA GLN A 42 7.17 2.38 -7.43
C GLN A 42 8.26 2.22 -6.37
N SER A 43 9.53 2.22 -6.80
CA SER A 43 10.68 2.02 -5.90
C SER A 43 10.86 3.18 -4.93
N ILE A 44 10.53 4.41 -5.34
CA ILE A 44 10.57 5.58 -4.47
C ILE A 44 9.52 5.46 -3.36
N ASN A 45 8.27 5.24 -3.73
CA ASN A 45 7.15 5.19 -2.79
C ASN A 45 7.27 3.99 -1.85
N ASN A 46 7.61 2.80 -2.36
CA ASN A 46 7.71 1.59 -1.53
C ASN A 46 8.82 1.70 -0.49
N ARG A 47 9.96 2.31 -0.84
CA ARG A 47 11.02 2.59 0.14
C ARG A 47 10.53 3.49 1.27
N LEU A 48 9.82 4.55 0.94
CA LEU A 48 9.30 5.49 1.94
C LEU A 48 8.22 4.85 2.82
N ILE A 49 7.30 4.09 2.22
CA ILE A 49 6.22 3.38 2.93
C ILE A 49 6.82 2.34 3.90
N ASN A 50 7.79 1.54 3.45
CA ASN A 50 8.41 0.51 4.28
C ASN A 50 9.19 1.07 5.48
N ALA A 51 9.61 2.34 5.45
CA ALA A 51 10.29 2.99 6.57
C ALA A 51 9.32 3.55 7.64
N LEU A 52 8.01 3.60 7.38
CA LEU A 52 7.04 4.20 8.31
C LEU A 52 6.91 3.47 9.66
N PRO A 53 6.92 2.13 9.74
CA PRO A 53 6.82 1.43 11.03
C PRO A 53 7.95 1.77 12.02
N GLU A 54 9.12 2.16 11.53
CA GLU A 54 10.24 2.60 12.38
C GLU A 54 10.00 3.97 13.01
N ARG A 55 9.09 4.77 12.43
CA ARG A 55 8.81 6.16 12.81
C ARG A 55 7.48 6.32 13.55
N TYR A 56 6.52 5.44 13.29
CA TYR A 56 5.15 5.53 13.80
C TYR A 56 4.66 4.17 14.30
N ALA A 57 4.46 4.06 15.62
CA ALA A 57 4.11 2.80 16.27
C ALA A 57 2.71 2.26 15.89
N ASN A 58 1.80 3.13 15.43
CA ASN A 58 0.47 2.74 14.97
C ASN A 58 0.43 2.35 13.48
N VAL A 59 1.58 2.29 12.80
CA VAL A 59 1.66 1.91 11.38
C VAL A 59 1.94 0.43 11.20
N LYS A 60 1.18 -0.19 10.29
CA LYS A 60 1.52 -1.47 9.68
C LYS A 60 1.66 -1.29 8.17
N VAL A 61 2.49 -2.12 7.54
CA VAL A 61 2.62 -2.17 6.08
C VAL A 61 2.11 -3.51 5.58
N LEU A 62 1.18 -3.47 4.62
CA LEU A 62 0.78 -4.61 3.81
C LEU A 62 1.57 -4.55 2.50
N ASP A 63 2.41 -5.56 2.27
CA ASP A 63 3.31 -5.60 1.13
C ASP A 63 2.60 -6.05 -0.17
N TRP A 64 1.72 -5.19 -0.67
CA TRP A 64 0.99 -5.42 -1.91
C TRP A 64 1.92 -5.52 -3.13
N TYR A 65 3.08 -4.86 -3.12
CA TYR A 65 4.11 -5.02 -4.15
C TYR A 65 4.51 -6.48 -4.34
N SER A 66 4.94 -7.16 -3.28
CA SER A 66 5.35 -8.57 -3.39
C SER A 66 4.16 -9.49 -3.70
N ILE A 67 3.00 -9.24 -3.09
CA ILE A 67 1.79 -10.04 -3.31
C ILE A 67 1.34 -9.96 -4.77
N ALA A 68 1.22 -8.76 -5.33
CA ALA A 68 0.82 -8.56 -6.73
C ALA A 68 1.79 -9.22 -7.71
N GLY A 69 3.09 -9.21 -7.39
CA GLY A 69 4.12 -9.89 -8.18
C GLY A 69 4.01 -11.43 -8.17
N GLN A 70 3.51 -12.01 -7.07
CA GLN A 70 3.31 -13.46 -6.95
C GLN A 70 2.03 -13.96 -7.64
N TYR A 71 1.02 -13.10 -7.79
CA TYR A 71 -0.27 -13.44 -8.38
C TYR A 71 -0.59 -12.61 -9.64
N PRO A 72 0.20 -12.72 -10.72
CA PRO A 72 0.03 -11.91 -11.92
C PRO A 72 -1.30 -12.17 -12.66
N GLU A 73 -2.00 -13.27 -12.39
CA GLU A 73 -3.33 -13.61 -12.90
C GLU A 73 -4.42 -12.65 -12.39
N TYR A 74 -4.19 -11.98 -11.28
CA TYR A 74 -5.10 -10.98 -10.72
C TYR A 74 -4.97 -9.59 -11.37
N LEU A 75 -3.99 -9.41 -12.26
CA LEU A 75 -3.68 -8.14 -12.90
C LEU A 75 -4.03 -8.15 -14.39
N TYR A 76 -4.36 -6.99 -14.93
CA TYR A 76 -4.37 -6.74 -16.37
C TYR A 76 -2.94 -6.74 -16.95
N SER A 77 -2.82 -6.60 -18.26
CA SER A 77 -1.54 -6.68 -18.98
C SER A 77 -0.53 -5.61 -18.54
N ASP A 78 -1.00 -4.46 -18.05
CA ASP A 78 -0.15 -3.39 -17.50
C ASP A 78 0.44 -3.69 -16.11
N LYS A 79 0.07 -4.83 -15.52
CA LYS A 79 0.55 -5.27 -14.19
C LYS A 79 0.29 -4.26 -13.08
N THR A 80 -0.67 -3.37 -13.25
CA THR A 80 -1.05 -2.34 -12.28
C THR A 80 -2.53 -2.43 -11.94
N HIS A 81 -3.39 -2.53 -12.96
CA HIS A 81 -4.83 -2.58 -12.76
C HIS A 81 -5.30 -3.99 -12.39
N LEU A 82 -6.17 -4.08 -11.39
CA LEU A 82 -6.78 -5.32 -10.93
C LEU A 82 -7.87 -5.81 -11.89
N ARG A 83 -7.88 -7.10 -12.17
CA ARG A 83 -9.05 -7.80 -12.71
C ARG A 83 -10.12 -7.96 -11.62
N PRO A 84 -11.39 -8.30 -11.96
CA PRO A 84 -12.43 -8.49 -10.95
C PRO A 84 -12.07 -9.48 -9.83
N ALA A 85 -11.51 -10.64 -10.18
CA ALA A 85 -11.03 -11.61 -9.17
C ALA A 85 -9.89 -11.04 -8.30
N GLY A 86 -9.01 -10.25 -8.90
CA GLY A 86 -7.94 -9.55 -8.19
C GLY A 86 -8.45 -8.47 -7.24
N ALA A 87 -9.52 -7.76 -7.60
CA ALA A 87 -10.17 -6.79 -6.74
C ALA A 87 -10.76 -7.44 -5.48
N ASN A 88 -11.38 -8.62 -5.62
CA ASN A 88 -11.89 -9.39 -4.48
C ASN A 88 -10.73 -9.87 -3.59
N PHE A 89 -9.70 -10.50 -4.18
CA PHE A 89 -8.52 -10.95 -3.46
C PHE A 89 -7.83 -9.80 -2.70
N TYR A 90 -7.67 -8.65 -3.35
CA TYR A 90 -7.11 -7.43 -2.77
C TYR A 90 -7.93 -6.94 -1.57
N ALA A 91 -9.26 -6.94 -1.67
CA ALA A 91 -10.12 -6.59 -0.54
C ALA A 91 -9.98 -7.58 0.63
N ASP A 92 -9.93 -8.88 0.34
CA ASP A 92 -9.81 -9.93 1.36
C ASP A 92 -8.51 -9.81 2.15
N ILE A 93 -7.36 -9.59 1.49
CA ILE A 93 -6.08 -9.44 2.19
C ILE A 93 -6.03 -8.17 3.05
N ILE A 94 -6.69 -7.08 2.63
CA ILE A 94 -6.81 -5.86 3.44
C ILE A 94 -7.66 -6.15 4.68
N MET A 95 -8.81 -6.81 4.49
CA MET A 95 -9.73 -7.14 5.56
C MET A 95 -9.09 -8.07 6.60
N GLN A 96 -8.29 -9.05 6.16
CA GLN A 96 -7.46 -9.88 7.04
C GLN A 96 -6.41 -9.04 7.78
N ALA A 97 -5.69 -8.14 7.09
CA ALA A 97 -4.66 -7.31 7.70
C ALA A 97 -5.18 -6.34 8.77
N VAL A 98 -6.46 -5.93 8.68
CA VAL A 98 -7.14 -5.10 9.70
C VAL A 98 -7.96 -5.92 10.70
N GLY A 99 -7.91 -7.26 10.66
CA GLY A 99 -8.57 -8.15 11.62
C GLY A 99 -10.10 -8.18 11.51
N ARG A 100 -10.63 -8.09 10.28
CA ARG A 100 -12.08 -8.12 10.00
C ARG A 100 -12.53 -9.30 9.14
N LEU A 101 -11.64 -10.26 8.94
CA LEU A 101 -11.89 -11.61 8.41
C LEU A 101 -11.27 -12.63 9.34
#